data_AF-A0A2T1K8Y0-F1
#
_entry.id   AF-A0A2T1K8Y0-F1
#
_cell.length_a   1.000
_cell.length_b   1.000
_cell.length_c   1.000
_cell.angle_alpha   90.00
_cell.angle_beta   90.00
_cell.angle_gamma   90.00
#
_symmetry.space_group_name_H-M   'P 1'
#
loop_
_entity.id
_entity.type
_entity.pdbx_description
1 polymer ?
#
loop_
_entity_poly.entity_id
_entity_poly.type
_entity_poly.pdbx_seq_one_letter_code
_entity_poly.pdbx_strand_id
1 'polypeptide(L)' 'MTDKNHGSSKSVRFLNLMQSILGAALGVQSSRRHEEDFNSSSPLPYILGGLLFTASFVGVLLLVVHLVLDGV' A
#
# COMPACT_ATOMS: atom_id res chain seq x y z
N MET A 1 24.19 1.80 33.39
CA MET A 1 24.99 2.22 32.22
C MET A 1 24.96 1.14 31.15
N THR A 2 24.26 1.36 30.05
CA THR A 2 24.56 0.73 28.75
C THR A 2 24.29 1.79 27.69
N ASP A 3 25.41 2.28 27.15
CA ASP A 3 25.49 3.26 26.09
C ASP A 3 25.68 2.52 24.74
N LYS A 4 25.41 3.25 23.66
CA LYS A 4 25.90 3.06 22.28
C LYS A 4 25.09 2.15 21.34
N ASN A 5 24.33 2.76 20.41
CA ASN A 5 24.77 2.89 19.01
C ASN A 5 23.77 3.69 18.16
N HIS A 6 24.12 4.95 17.85
CA HIS A 6 23.58 5.71 16.71
C HIS A 6 24.34 5.31 15.44
N GLY A 7 24.08 4.10 14.92
CA GLY A 7 24.70 3.58 13.71
C GLY A 7 23.69 3.40 12.57
N SER A 8 23.83 4.20 11.50
CA SER A 8 23.13 4.05 10.20
C SER A 8 21.60 4.23 10.19
N SER A 9 21.16 5.46 10.45
CA SER A 9 19.74 5.89 10.42
C SER A 9 19.06 5.81 9.03
N LYS A 10 19.78 5.67 7.91
CA LYS A 10 19.17 5.62 6.56
C LYS A 10 18.74 4.22 6.11
N SER A 11 19.51 3.18 6.40
CA SER A 11 19.25 1.81 5.89
C SER A 11 17.99 1.19 6.52
N VAL A 12 17.82 1.35 7.84
CA VAL A 12 16.62 0.90 8.56
C VAL A 12 15.37 1.64 8.07
N ARG A 13 15.48 2.93 7.74
CA ARG A 13 14.37 3.75 7.24
C ARG A 13 13.89 3.30 5.86
N PHE A 14 14.82 2.93 4.97
CA PHE A 14 14.50 2.40 3.65
C PHE A 14 13.87 1.00 3.72
N LEU A 15 14.44 0.11 4.53
CA LEU A 15 13.87 -1.23 4.75
C LEU A 15 12.47 -1.16 5.38
N ASN A 16 12.26 -0.26 6.35
CA ASN A 16 10.95 -0.04 6.95
C ASN A 16 9.94 0.54 5.95
N LEU A 17 10.37 1.42 5.04
CA LEU A 17 9.51 1.97 3.97
C LEU A 17 9.12 0.86 2.98
N MET A 18 10.07 0.03 2.56
CA MET A 18 9.81 -1.12 1.68
C MET A 18 8.86 -2.14 2.34
N GLN A 19 9.07 -2.48 3.61
CA GLN A 19 8.16 -3.34 4.36
C GLN A 19 6.77 -2.72 4.50
N SER A 20 6.66 -1.41 4.71
CA SER A 20 5.38 -0.72 4.78
C SER A 20 4.63 -0.73 3.44
N ILE A 21 5.33 -0.54 2.32
CA ILE A 21 4.73 -0.57 0.98
C ILE A 21 4.27 -1.99 0.63
N LEU A 22 5.11 -3.00 0.89
CA LEU A 22 4.76 -4.40 0.66
C LEU A 22 3.62 -4.86 1.58
N GLY A 23 3.63 -4.45 2.84
CA GLY A 23 2.55 -4.72 3.79
C GLY A 23 1.23 -4.09 3.35
N ALA A 24 1.26 -2.84 2.89
CA ALA A 24 0.07 -2.17 2.36
C ALA A 24 -0.45 -2.82 1.07
N ALA A 25 0.45 -3.23 0.16
CA ALA A 25 0.07 -3.91 -1.09
C ALA A 25 -0.50 -5.31 -0.86
N LEU A 26 -0.03 -6.02 0.17
CA LEU A 26 -0.57 -7.32 0.59
C LEU A 26 -1.78 -7.21 1.54
N GLY A 27 -2.19 -5.99 1.93
CA GLY A 27 -3.30 -5.75 2.85
C GLY A 27 -2.98 -5.94 4.34
N VAL A 28 -1.74 -6.25 4.71
CA VAL A 28 -1.24 -6.39 6.09
C VAL A 28 -0.77 -5.03 6.64
N GLN A 29 -1.62 -4.02 6.52
CA GLN A 29 -1.39 -2.69 7.04
C GLN A 29 -1.45 -2.67 8.59
N SER A 30 -0.41 -2.14 9.24
CA SER A 30 -0.33 -2.00 10.70
C SER A 30 -1.52 -1.21 11.27
N SER A 31 -2.01 -1.64 12.44
CA SER A 31 -3.17 -1.09 13.18
C SER A 31 -3.16 0.42 13.42
N ARG A 32 -2.00 1.08 13.37
CA ARG A 32 -1.90 2.55 13.51
C ARG A 32 -2.64 3.33 12.43
N ARG A 33 -2.64 2.82 11.19
CA ARG A 33 -3.31 3.47 10.06
C ARG A 33 -4.82 3.19 10.10
N HIS A 34 -5.21 2.05 10.66
CA HIS A 34 -6.60 1.72 10.97
C HIS A 34 -7.20 2.65 12.03
N GLU A 35 -6.50 2.99 13.11
CA GLU A 35 -7.04 3.90 14.15
C GLU A 35 -7.38 5.30 13.61
N GLU A 36 -6.61 5.81 12.64
CA GLU A 36 -6.92 7.08 11.96
C GLU A 36 -8.10 6.94 10.98
N ASP A 37 -8.17 5.84 10.22
CA ASP A 37 -9.26 5.57 9.29
C ASP A 37 -10.59 5.27 10.03
N PHE A 38 -10.54 4.63 11.20
CA PHE A 38 -11.70 4.32 12.06
C PHE A 38 -12.18 5.50 12.92
N ASN A 39 -11.35 6.52 13.13
CA ASN A 39 -11.75 7.79 13.75
C ASN A 39 -12.17 8.85 12.71
N SER A 40 -12.11 8.53 11.42
CA SER A 40 -12.58 9.44 10.37
C SER A 40 -14.11 9.54 10.37
N SER A 41 -14.62 10.74 10.11
CA SER A 41 -16.05 11.06 10.23
C SER A 41 -16.96 10.36 9.20
N SER A 42 -16.40 9.73 8.17
CA SER A 42 -17.16 8.97 7.19
C SER A 42 -16.32 7.91 6.47
N PRO A 43 -16.81 6.66 6.35
CA PRO A 43 -16.14 5.60 5.60
C PRO A 43 -16.26 5.75 4.07
N LEU A 44 -17.10 6.67 3.59
CA LEU A 44 -17.40 6.83 2.16
C LEU A 44 -16.17 7.09 1.27
N PRO A 45 -15.18 7.94 1.64
CA PRO A 45 -14.01 8.18 0.79
C PRO A 45 -13.16 6.93 0.55
N TYR A 46 -13.06 6.04 1.54
CA TYR A 46 -12.30 4.79 1.44
C TYR A 46 -12.99 3.78 0.53
N ILE A 47 -14.32 3.67 0.62
CA ILE A 47 -15.11 2.81 -0.26
C ILE A 47 -14.99 3.30 -1.70
N LEU A 48 -15.13 4.61 -1.92
CA LEU A 48 -15.04 5.19 -3.26
C LEU A 48 -13.64 5.05 -3.84
N GLY A 49 -12.60 5.29 -3.04
CA GLY A 49 -11.20 5.08 -3.42
C GLY A 49 -10.91 3.62 -3.76
N GLY A 50 -11.37 2.68 -2.94
CA GLY A 50 -11.22 1.24 -3.19
C GLY A 50 -11.96 0.79 -4.46
N LEU A 51 -13.16 1.30 -4.71
CA LEU A 51 -13.94 0.98 -5.91
C LEU A 51 -13.26 1.50 -7.18
N LEU A 52 -12.80 2.77 -7.15
CA LEU A 52 -12.07 3.37 -8.27
C LEU A 52 -10.77 2.63 -8.56
N PHE A 53 -10.01 2.28 -7.51
CA PHE A 53 -8.79 1.50 -7.65
C PHE A 53 -9.07 0.12 -8.25
N THR A 54 -10.08 -0.59 -7.74
CA THR A 54 -10.46 -1.93 -8.22
C THR A 54 -10.88 -1.88 -9.69
N ALA A 55 -11.72 -0.91 -10.06
CA ALA A 55 -12.15 -0.73 -11.44
C ALA A 55 -10.96 -0.45 -12.38
N SER A 56 -10.04 0.43 -11.98
CA SER A 56 -8.82 0.71 -12.74
C SER A 56 -7.93 -0.51 -12.87
N PHE A 57 -7.76 -1.29 -11.80
CA PHE A 57 -6.93 -2.49 -11.80
C PHE A 57 -7.48 -3.55 -12.77
N VAL A 58 -8.79 -3.80 -12.72
CA VAL A 58 -9.47 -4.69 -13.68
C VAL A 58 -9.30 -4.16 -15.11
N GLY A 59 -9.45 -2.85 -15.34
CA GLY A 59 -9.22 -2.24 -16.65
C GLY A 59 -7.81 -2.48 -17.19
N VAL A 60 -6.78 -2.36 -16.34
CA VAL A 60 -5.39 -2.67 -16.70
C VAL A 60 -5.24 -4.15 -17.06
N LEU A 61 -5.82 -5.06 -16.28
CA LEU A 61 -5.79 -6.50 -16.60
C LEU A 61 -6.44 -6.79 -17.95
N LEU A 62 -7.61 -6.19 -18.23
CA LEU A 62 -8.29 -6.35 -19.52
C LEU A 62 -7.46 -5.82 -20.68
N LEU A 63 -6.77 -4.70 -20.50
CA LEU A 63 -5.87 -4.13 -21.50
C LEU A 63 -4.67 -5.05 -21.74
N VAL A 64 -4.06 -5.58 -20.69
CA VAL A 64 -2.95 -6.56 -20.82
C VAL A 64 -3.44 -7.81 -21.55
N VAL A 65 -4.61 -8.35 -21.18
CA VAL A 65 -5.20 -9.52 -21.84
C VAL A 65 -5.46 -9.25 -23.32
N HIS A 66 -6.05 -8.09 -23.67
CA HIS A 66 -6.25 -7.72 -25.06
C HIS A 66 -4.93 -7.59 -25.81
N LEU A 67 -3.93 -6.89 -25.26
CA LEU A 67 -2.63 -6.77 -25.92
C LEU A 67 -1.95 -8.13 -26.16
N VAL A 68 -2.11 -9.08 -25.25
CA VAL A 68 -1.58 -10.44 -25.38
C VAL A 68 -2.37 -11.27 -26.39
N LEU A 69 -3.70 -11.16 -26.41
CA LEU A 69 -4.56 -11.93 -27.31
C LEU A 69 -4.58 -11.37 -28.73
N ASP A 70 -4.55 -10.05 -28.89
CA ASP A 70 -4.53 -9.34 -30.17
C ASP A 70 -3.16 -9.44 -30.86
N GLY A 71 -2.16 -10.03 -30.19
CA GLY A 71 -0.92 -10.46 -30.81
C GLY A 71 -0.02 -9.31 -31.23
N VAL A 72 0.46 -8.54 -30.24
CA VAL A 72 1.86 -8.10 -30.31
C VAL A 72 2.77 -9.33 -30.43
#